data_AF-A0A267F6Z9-F1
#
_entry.id   AF-A0A267F6Z9-F1
#
_cell.length_a   1.000
_cell.length_b   1.000
_cell.length_c   1.000
_cell.angle_alpha   90.00
_cell.angle_beta   90.00
_cell.angle_gamma   90.00
#
_symmetry.space_group_name_H-M   'P 1'
#
loop_
_entity.id
_entity.type
_entity.pdbx_description
1 polymer ?
#
loop_
_entity_poly.entity_id
_entity_poly.type
_entity_poly.pdbx_seq_one_letter_code
_entity_poly.pdbx_strand_id
1 'polypeptide(L)'
;MPPSPAKPKRKRRRSAASTTEEADWPSSLATEMEKPPAAAPADVEEKDEGGECFERVRRELTIPLHPWQLGGDAGALVAEQLRCRLHRHVPSLGGILHSVDSLRLLASADAGRRRLAAPLVACGPSLVQCPVRLRLHCRLFRPRPGLSLACTVTAVLPELLSCVCHGVYQVTVAVPPATPTLAPGDRVLARVVRVRTHSRLQVSVEAEFVAILPDRVD
;
A
#
# COMPACT_ATOMS: atom_id res chain seq x y z
N MET A 1 24.53 17.39 61.48
CA MET A 1 24.82 17.88 60.12
C MET A 1 26.33 18.04 59.98
N PRO A 2 27.01 17.21 59.16
CA PRO A 2 28.44 17.40 58.90
C PRO A 2 28.67 18.51 57.85
N PRO A 3 29.80 19.25 57.93
CA PRO A 3 30.07 20.42 57.08
C PRO A 3 30.71 20.06 55.73
N SER A 4 30.39 20.82 54.70
CA SER A 4 31.09 20.82 53.41
C SER A 4 32.45 21.54 53.47
N PRO A 5 33.48 21.08 52.75
CA PRO A 5 34.64 21.90 52.43
C PRO A 5 34.78 22.19 50.91
N ALA A 6 34.74 23.49 50.63
CA ALA A 6 35.60 24.30 49.76
C ALA A 6 36.17 23.77 48.42
N LYS A 7 35.93 24.57 47.37
CA LYS A 7 36.61 24.58 46.06
C LYS A 7 38.08 25.06 46.16
N PRO A 8 38.96 24.62 45.24
CA PRO A 8 40.11 25.44 44.86
C PRO A 8 40.21 25.74 43.33
N LYS A 9 40.23 27.04 43.06
CA LYS A 9 41.09 27.85 42.15
C LYS A 9 41.41 27.36 40.72
N ARG A 10 40.77 28.07 39.78
CA ARG A 10 41.14 28.37 38.38
C ARG A 10 42.60 28.86 38.26
N LYS A 11 43.40 28.21 37.42
CA LYS A 11 44.69 28.74 36.92
C LYS A 11 44.60 28.88 35.39
N ARG A 12 44.86 30.10 34.90
CA ARG A 12 44.82 30.54 33.50
C ARG A 12 46.22 31.01 33.11
N ARG A 13 46.66 30.71 31.88
CA ARG A 13 47.67 31.36 31.01
C ARG A 13 48.41 30.27 30.22
N ARG A 14 48.90 30.46 28.99
CA ARG A 14 48.65 31.33 27.82
C ARG A 14 49.54 30.70 26.72
N SER A 15 49.12 30.79 25.47
CA SER A 15 49.72 30.21 24.26
C SER A 15 51.14 30.74 23.93
N ALA A 16 51.90 29.97 23.15
CA ALA A 16 52.95 30.45 22.24
C ALA A 16 52.93 29.60 20.95
N ALA A 17 53.19 30.25 19.82
CA ALA A 17 53.16 29.72 18.45
C ALA A 17 54.54 29.83 17.79
N SER A 18 54.85 28.96 16.81
CA SER A 18 55.65 29.20 15.58
C SER A 18 56.09 27.83 14.98
N THR A 19 55.49 27.33 13.89
CA THR A 19 55.85 27.40 12.44
C THR A 19 56.78 26.27 11.94
N THR A 20 56.27 25.57 10.91
CA THR A 20 56.91 24.85 9.75
C THR A 20 58.03 23.83 10.04
N GLU A 21 58.10 22.64 9.41
CA GLU A 21 58.07 22.30 7.98
C GLU A 21 57.47 20.92 7.68
N GLU A 22 57.24 20.69 6.39
CA GLU A 22 56.71 19.51 5.70
C GLU A 22 57.39 18.18 6.05
N ALA A 23 56.61 17.10 6.05
CA ALA A 23 57.09 15.78 5.65
C ALA A 23 55.91 14.92 5.16
N ASP A 24 56.10 14.43 3.94
CA ASP A 24 55.28 13.52 3.15
C ASP A 24 54.53 12.43 3.94
N TRP A 25 53.23 12.33 3.67
CA TRP A 25 52.44 11.13 3.96
C TRP A 25 52.38 10.27 2.70
N PRO A 26 52.72 8.96 2.75
CA PRO A 26 52.53 8.11 1.60
C PRO A 26 51.03 7.89 1.37
N SER A 27 50.64 8.20 0.14
CA SER A 27 49.44 7.74 -0.53
C SER A 27 49.33 6.21 -0.47
N SER A 28 48.14 5.73 -0.10
CA SER A 28 47.39 4.61 -0.72
C SER A 28 46.70 3.76 0.34
N LEU A 29 45.39 3.98 0.52
CA LEU A 29 44.47 2.86 0.72
C LEU A 29 43.09 3.28 0.22
N ALA A 30 42.73 2.69 -0.91
CA ALA A 30 41.44 2.81 -1.57
C ALA A 30 40.32 2.53 -0.56
N THR A 31 39.46 3.51 -0.36
CA THR A 31 38.10 3.24 0.10
C THR A 31 37.23 3.37 -1.13
N GLU A 32 36.74 2.23 -1.63
CA GLU A 32 35.65 2.19 -2.59
C GLU A 32 34.52 3.07 -2.05
N MET A 33 34.26 4.15 -2.77
CA MET A 33 33.09 4.99 -2.55
C MET A 33 31.91 4.18 -3.08
N GLU A 34 31.23 3.45 -2.20
CA GLU A 34 29.95 2.81 -2.53
C GLU A 34 29.02 3.89 -3.08
N LYS A 35 28.77 3.77 -4.38
CA LYS A 35 27.78 4.54 -5.12
C LYS A 35 26.46 4.42 -4.35
N PRO A 36 25.75 5.53 -4.04
CA PRO A 36 24.41 5.41 -3.47
C PRO A 36 23.57 4.50 -4.38
N PRO A 37 22.79 3.56 -3.84
CA PRO A 37 22.02 2.63 -4.67
C PRO A 37 21.18 3.46 -5.63
N ALA A 38 21.28 3.10 -6.91
CA ALA A 38 20.60 3.77 -8.00
C ALA A 38 19.13 4.02 -7.61
N ALA A 39 18.67 5.25 -7.85
CA ALA A 39 17.28 5.60 -7.71
C ALA A 39 16.43 4.50 -8.36
N ALA A 40 15.41 4.04 -7.62
CA ALA A 40 14.44 3.09 -8.13
C ALA A 40 14.02 3.50 -9.55
N PRO A 41 13.88 2.54 -10.49
CA PRO A 41 13.53 2.86 -11.86
C PRO A 41 12.27 3.74 -11.81
N ALA A 42 12.37 4.90 -12.46
CA ALA A 42 11.27 5.83 -12.61
C ALA A 42 10.03 5.04 -13.02
N ASP A 43 8.93 5.25 -12.29
CA ASP A 43 7.63 4.69 -12.60
C ASP A 43 7.40 4.85 -14.11
N VAL A 44 7.45 3.73 -14.82
CA VAL A 44 6.80 3.64 -16.13
C VAL A 44 5.33 3.88 -15.79
N GLU A 45 4.82 5.07 -16.13
CA GLU A 45 3.38 5.29 -16.24
C GLU A 45 2.88 4.37 -17.36
N GLU A 46 2.70 3.10 -17.02
CA GLU A 46 1.79 2.23 -17.74
C GLU A 46 0.42 2.88 -17.54
N LYS A 47 -0.01 3.64 -18.56
CA LYS A 47 -1.37 4.13 -18.66
C LYS A 47 -2.28 2.92 -18.79
N ASP A 48 -2.66 2.36 -17.65
CA ASP A 48 -3.81 1.50 -17.53
C ASP A 48 -4.98 2.29 -18.14
N GLU A 49 -5.57 1.79 -19.23
CA GLU A 49 -6.69 2.43 -19.92
C GLU A 49 -7.96 2.56 -19.04
N GLY A 50 -7.88 2.21 -17.75
CA GLY A 50 -8.87 2.45 -16.70
C GLY A 50 -8.32 3.17 -15.45
N GLY A 51 -7.21 3.92 -15.60
CA GLY A 51 -6.35 4.45 -14.53
C GLY A 51 -6.99 5.35 -13.47
N GLU A 52 -8.27 5.67 -13.53
CA GLU A 52 -8.95 6.50 -12.52
C GLU A 52 -9.64 5.69 -11.41
N CYS A 53 -9.88 4.38 -11.62
CA CYS A 53 -10.60 3.56 -10.64
C CYS A 53 -9.69 2.77 -9.70
N PHE A 54 -8.38 2.70 -9.98
CA PHE A 54 -7.40 2.06 -9.11
C PHE A 54 -6.56 3.09 -8.38
N GLU A 55 -6.50 2.95 -7.07
CA GLU A 55 -5.71 3.83 -6.21
C GLU A 55 -4.64 3.03 -5.48
N ARG A 56 -3.38 3.46 -5.60
CA ARG A 56 -2.28 2.95 -4.75
C ARG A 56 -2.40 3.60 -3.37
N VAL A 57 -2.49 2.78 -2.33
CA VAL A 57 -2.68 3.23 -0.95
C VAL A 57 -1.60 2.66 -0.03
N ARG A 58 -1.00 3.57 0.74
CA ARG A 58 -0.13 3.27 1.87
C ARG A 58 -0.86 3.51 3.18
N ARG A 59 -1.04 2.47 4.00
CA ARG A 59 -1.76 2.56 5.28
C ARG A 59 -1.00 1.83 6.39
N GLU A 60 -1.04 2.40 7.59
CA GLU A 60 -0.70 1.68 8.80
C GLU A 60 -1.98 1.12 9.42
N LEU A 61 -1.95 -0.15 9.79
CA LEU A 61 -3.08 -0.86 10.38
C LEU A 61 -2.61 -1.55 11.66
N THR A 62 -3.55 -1.81 12.56
CA THR A 62 -3.34 -2.66 13.73
C THR A 62 -4.28 -3.86 13.59
N ILE A 63 -3.73 -5.07 13.59
CA ILE A 63 -4.50 -6.31 13.49
C ILE A 63 -4.32 -7.07 14.81
N PRO A 64 -5.42 -7.48 15.45
CA PRO A 64 -5.34 -8.37 16.61
C PRO A 64 -4.95 -9.78 16.16
N LEU A 65 -3.83 -10.30 16.67
CA LEU A 65 -3.45 -11.70 16.51
C LEU A 65 -3.54 -12.43 17.84
N HIS A 66 -3.87 -13.72 17.81
CA HIS A 66 -3.83 -14.55 19.00
C HIS A 66 -2.38 -14.93 19.33
N PRO A 67 -1.96 -15.03 20.61
CA PRO A 67 -0.57 -15.35 20.95
C PRO A 67 0.03 -16.61 20.29
N TRP A 68 -0.76 -17.66 20.04
CA TRP A 68 -0.28 -18.86 19.35
C TRP A 68 0.09 -18.58 17.88
N GLN A 69 -0.44 -17.51 17.29
CA GLN A 69 -0.12 -17.05 15.92
C GLN A 69 1.19 -16.24 15.88
N LEU A 70 1.71 -15.81 17.04
CA LEU A 70 2.97 -15.06 17.14
C LEU A 70 4.21 -15.96 17.16
N GLY A 71 4.04 -17.25 17.46
CA GLY A 71 5.14 -18.21 17.50
C GLY A 71 5.71 -18.58 16.11
N GLY A 72 5.01 -18.20 15.03
CA GLY A 72 5.43 -18.40 13.64
C GLY A 72 5.67 -17.07 12.89
N ASP A 73 5.77 -17.13 11.57
CA ASP A 73 5.86 -15.93 10.73
C ASP A 73 4.51 -15.19 10.71
N ALA A 74 4.33 -14.27 11.67
CA ALA A 74 3.15 -13.41 11.76
C ALA A 74 2.95 -12.57 10.49
N GLY A 75 4.02 -12.26 9.75
CA GLY A 75 3.95 -11.56 8.47
C GLY A 75 3.27 -12.43 7.41
N ALA A 76 3.68 -13.68 7.29
CA ALA A 76 3.07 -14.66 6.39
C ALA A 76 1.58 -14.90 6.72
N LEU A 77 1.24 -15.02 8.00
CA LEU A 77 -0.14 -15.22 8.44
C LEU A 77 -1.03 -14.02 8.07
N VAL A 78 -0.55 -12.79 8.29
CA VAL A 78 -1.30 -11.59 7.91
C VAL A 78 -1.38 -11.43 6.39
N ALA A 79 -0.30 -11.75 5.67
CA ALA A 79 -0.32 -11.75 4.21
C ALA A 79 -1.38 -12.71 3.66
N GLU A 80 -1.50 -13.90 4.25
CA GLU A 80 -2.53 -14.89 3.87
C GLU A 80 -3.94 -14.39 4.20
N GLN A 81 -4.15 -13.78 5.37
CA GLN A 81 -5.42 -13.14 5.71
C GLN A 81 -5.82 -12.06 4.70
N LEU A 82 -4.87 -11.25 4.21
CA LEU A 82 -5.12 -10.24 3.19
C LEU A 82 -5.37 -10.86 1.81
N ARG A 83 -4.69 -11.96 1.45
CA ARG A 83 -4.95 -12.72 0.23
C ARG A 83 -6.39 -13.23 0.18
N CYS A 84 -6.91 -13.75 1.29
CA CYS A 84 -8.32 -14.14 1.40
C CYS A 84 -9.32 -12.95 1.31
N ARG A 85 -8.83 -11.71 1.31
CA ARG A 85 -9.62 -10.48 1.15
C ARG A 85 -9.46 -9.83 -0.22
N LEU A 86 -8.67 -10.41 -1.13
CA LEU A 86 -8.58 -9.93 -2.51
C LEU A 86 -9.97 -9.96 -3.17
N HIS A 87 -10.22 -8.95 -3.98
CA HIS A 87 -11.48 -8.67 -4.68
C HIS A 87 -12.70 -8.51 -3.75
N ARG A 88 -12.47 -8.25 -2.45
CA ARG A 88 -13.53 -7.97 -1.47
C ARG A 88 -13.42 -6.55 -0.93
N HIS A 89 -14.55 -6.00 -0.52
CA HIS A 89 -14.59 -4.68 0.10
C HIS A 89 -13.97 -4.73 1.51
N VAL A 90 -12.97 -3.88 1.74
CA VAL A 90 -12.27 -3.75 3.02
C VAL A 90 -12.59 -2.37 3.60
N PRO A 91 -13.54 -2.25 4.55
CA PRO A 91 -13.99 -0.96 5.07
C PRO A 91 -12.87 -0.11 5.70
N SER A 92 -11.90 -0.75 6.37
CA SER A 92 -10.73 -0.05 6.96
C SER A 92 -9.81 0.58 5.92
N LEU A 93 -9.84 0.05 4.69
CA LEU A 93 -9.15 0.60 3.53
C LEU A 93 -10.08 1.42 2.65
N GLY A 94 -11.39 1.45 2.89
CA GLY A 94 -12.37 2.24 2.13
C GLY A 94 -12.47 1.87 0.64
N GLY A 95 -12.29 0.60 0.29
CA GLY A 95 -12.32 0.16 -1.12
C GLY A 95 -12.23 -1.35 -1.27
N ILE A 96 -12.26 -1.83 -2.50
CA ILE A 96 -12.08 -3.25 -2.82
C ILE A 96 -10.58 -3.53 -2.97
N LEU A 97 -10.04 -4.46 -2.20
CA LEU A 97 -8.62 -4.80 -2.27
C LEU A 97 -8.32 -5.53 -3.58
N HIS A 98 -7.53 -4.92 -4.47
CA HIS A 98 -7.17 -5.51 -5.77
C HIS A 98 -5.86 -6.31 -5.69
N SER A 99 -4.83 -5.70 -5.13
CA SER A 99 -3.52 -6.34 -4.93
C SER A 99 -2.87 -5.84 -3.64
N VAL A 100 -1.96 -6.66 -3.12
CA VAL A 100 -1.05 -6.27 -2.04
C VAL A 100 0.35 -6.20 -2.65
N ASP A 101 0.91 -5.00 -2.71
CA ASP A 101 2.22 -4.76 -3.32
C ASP A 101 3.33 -5.01 -2.29
N SER A 102 3.13 -4.61 -1.04
CA SER A 102 4.04 -4.95 0.06
C SER A 102 3.37 -4.91 1.42
N LEU A 103 3.88 -5.73 2.34
CA LEU A 103 3.47 -5.78 3.73
C LEU A 103 4.70 -5.79 4.63
N ARG A 104 4.71 -4.93 5.65
CA ARG A 104 5.78 -4.88 6.64
C ARG A 104 5.19 -4.81 8.05
N LEU A 105 5.56 -5.76 8.90
CA LEU A 105 5.27 -5.67 10.33
C LEU A 105 6.11 -4.56 10.96
N LEU A 106 5.48 -3.77 11.83
CA LEU A 106 6.13 -2.70 12.58
C LEU A 106 6.40 -3.20 14.00
N ALA A 107 7.61 -2.91 14.51
CA ALA A 107 7.94 -3.22 15.89
C ALA A 107 7.06 -2.40 16.86
N SER A 108 6.79 -2.97 18.04
CA SER A 108 6.19 -2.24 19.15
C SER A 108 7.02 -0.99 19.47
N ALA A 109 6.33 0.09 19.86
CA ALA A 109 6.98 1.33 20.29
C ALA A 109 7.93 1.10 21.49
N ASP A 110 7.65 0.07 22.31
CA ASP A 110 8.44 -0.29 23.49
C ASP A 110 9.76 -1.00 23.16
N ALA A 111 9.97 -1.41 21.90
CA ALA A 111 11.20 -2.10 21.49
C ALA A 111 12.45 -1.19 21.53
N GLY A 112 12.27 0.14 21.66
CA GLY A 112 13.36 1.10 21.73
C GLY A 112 14.28 1.07 20.50
N ARG A 113 15.37 1.85 20.53
CA ARG A 113 16.37 1.99 19.43
C ARG A 113 17.19 0.72 19.14
N ARG A 114 16.79 -0.46 19.65
CA ARG A 114 17.51 -1.71 19.39
C ARG A 114 17.09 -2.26 18.02
N ARG A 115 18.04 -2.42 17.10
CA ARG A 115 17.83 -3.18 15.86
C ARG A 115 17.64 -4.65 16.24
N LEU A 116 16.39 -5.07 16.34
CA LEU A 116 16.04 -6.47 16.57
C LEU A 116 15.92 -7.19 15.22
N ALA A 117 16.32 -8.46 15.20
CA ALA A 117 16.19 -9.32 14.03
C ALA A 117 14.73 -9.59 13.66
N ALA A 118 13.81 -9.43 14.63
CA ALA A 118 12.37 -9.59 14.44
C ALA A 118 11.59 -8.48 15.19
N PRO A 119 10.44 -8.03 14.67
CA PRO A 119 9.60 -7.04 15.33
C PRO A 119 8.96 -7.63 16.60
N LEU A 120 9.15 -6.95 17.74
CA LEU A 120 8.46 -7.31 18.98
C LEU A 120 7.01 -6.84 18.94
N VAL A 121 6.09 -7.70 19.38
CA VAL A 121 4.66 -7.38 19.51
C VAL A 121 4.36 -7.13 20.98
N ALA A 122 3.71 -6.00 21.29
CA ALA A 122 3.20 -5.77 22.64
C ALA A 122 1.98 -6.66 22.88
N CYS A 123 2.06 -7.57 23.84
CA CYS A 123 0.90 -8.30 24.32
C CYS A 123 0.32 -7.59 25.54
N GLY A 124 -0.96 -7.24 25.48
CA GLY A 124 -1.67 -6.64 26.62
C GLY A 124 -1.88 -7.65 27.76
N PRO A 125 -2.32 -7.18 28.94
CA PRO A 125 -2.46 -8.02 30.14
C PRO A 125 -3.46 -9.17 29.98
N SER A 126 -4.35 -9.09 28.99
CA SER A 126 -5.38 -10.09 28.73
C SER A 126 -4.87 -11.34 28.01
N LEU A 127 -3.72 -11.33 27.32
CA LEU A 127 -3.20 -12.43 26.47
C LEU A 127 -4.20 -13.06 25.47
N VAL A 128 -5.44 -12.58 25.34
CA VAL A 128 -6.41 -13.11 24.37
C VAL A 128 -6.07 -12.62 22.96
N GLN A 129 -5.62 -11.37 22.84
CA GLN A 129 -5.20 -10.77 21.57
C GLN A 129 -4.00 -9.86 21.78
N CYS A 130 -3.01 -9.97 20.89
CA CYS A 130 -1.86 -9.08 20.82
C CYS A 130 -2.00 -8.18 19.58
N PRO A 131 -2.09 -6.85 19.74
CA PRO A 131 -2.19 -5.92 18.62
C PRO A 131 -0.87 -5.85 17.85
N VAL A 132 -0.90 -6.28 16.59
CA VAL A 132 0.25 -6.18 15.68
C VAL A 132 0.08 -4.99 14.76
N ARG A 133 1.04 -4.07 14.81
CA ARG A 133 1.10 -2.94 13.88
C ARG A 133 1.76 -3.38 12.58
N LEU A 134 1.22 -2.92 11.47
CA LEU A 134 1.76 -3.18 10.15
C LEU A 134 1.65 -1.97 9.25
N ARG A 135 2.49 -1.93 8.23
CA ARG A 135 2.43 -1.00 7.11
C ARG A 135 2.12 -1.80 5.85
N LEU A 136 1.03 -1.42 5.19
CA LEU A 136 0.51 -2.04 3.99
C LEU A 136 0.65 -1.08 2.80
N HIS A 137 1.11 -1.60 1.68
CA HIS A 137 1.07 -0.97 0.36
C HIS A 137 0.21 -1.85 -0.54
N CYS A 138 -0.86 -1.28 -1.10
CA CYS A 138 -1.85 -2.05 -1.84
C CYS A 138 -2.50 -1.22 -2.94
N ARG A 139 -3.09 -1.89 -3.93
CA ARG A 139 -3.98 -1.26 -4.91
C ARG A 139 -5.42 -1.53 -4.51
N LEU A 140 -6.23 -0.48 -4.51
CA LEU A 140 -7.66 -0.56 -4.25
C LEU A 140 -8.43 -0.23 -5.52
N PHE A 141 -9.43 -1.04 -5.83
CA PHE A 141 -10.47 -0.69 -6.79
C PHE A 141 -11.54 0.16 -6.07
N ARG A 142 -11.73 1.39 -6.54
CA ARG A 142 -12.64 2.40 -6.01
C ARG A 142 -13.39 3.07 -7.17
N PRO A 143 -14.43 2.41 -7.72
CA PRO A 143 -15.29 3.06 -8.68
C PRO A 143 -16.00 4.24 -8.01
N ARG A 144 -16.10 5.37 -8.72
CA ARG A 144 -16.79 6.58 -8.24
C ARG A 144 -17.75 7.07 -9.31
N PRO A 145 -18.89 7.65 -8.93
CA PRO A 145 -19.79 8.31 -9.87
C PRO A 145 -19.03 9.30 -10.76
N GLY A 146 -19.31 9.25 -12.06
CA GLY A 146 -18.68 10.08 -13.08
C GLY A 146 -17.49 9.44 -13.79
N LEU A 147 -16.84 8.41 -13.21
CA LEU A 147 -15.71 7.71 -13.82
C LEU A 147 -16.15 6.79 -14.95
N SER A 148 -15.29 6.63 -15.94
CA SER A 148 -15.50 5.68 -17.05
C SER A 148 -14.81 4.36 -16.77
N LEU A 149 -15.50 3.26 -17.04
CA LEU A 149 -15.02 1.89 -16.91
C LEU A 149 -15.08 1.21 -18.27
N ALA A 150 -13.96 0.62 -18.68
CA ALA A 150 -13.95 -0.34 -19.77
C ALA A 150 -14.41 -1.70 -19.24
N CYS A 151 -15.48 -2.22 -19.82
CA CYS A 151 -16.10 -3.47 -19.38
C CYS A 151 -16.30 -4.42 -20.56
N THR A 152 -16.23 -5.71 -20.30
CA THR A 152 -16.61 -6.76 -21.25
C THR A 152 -18.02 -7.23 -20.93
N VAL A 153 -18.89 -7.28 -21.94
CA VAL A 153 -20.27 -7.76 -21.81
C VAL A 153 -20.25 -9.26 -21.55
N THR A 154 -20.93 -9.70 -20.49
CA THR A 154 -21.08 -11.13 -20.15
C THR A 154 -22.49 -11.64 -20.41
N ALA A 155 -23.50 -10.77 -20.30
CA ALA A 155 -24.88 -11.09 -20.66
C ALA A 155 -25.64 -9.84 -21.10
N VAL A 156 -26.60 -10.03 -22.00
CA VAL A 156 -27.45 -8.97 -22.55
C VAL A 156 -28.89 -9.21 -22.09
N LEU A 157 -29.48 -8.20 -21.47
CA LEU A 157 -30.89 -8.15 -21.06
C LEU A 157 -31.58 -6.99 -21.79
N PRO A 158 -32.93 -6.96 -21.87
CA PRO A 158 -33.67 -5.99 -22.71
C PRO A 158 -33.32 -4.51 -22.50
N GLU A 159 -32.89 -4.11 -21.30
CA GLU A 159 -32.54 -2.72 -20.97
C GLU A 159 -31.22 -2.62 -20.17
N LEU A 160 -30.53 -3.75 -19.98
CA LEU A 160 -29.40 -3.87 -19.09
C LEU A 160 -28.34 -4.79 -19.68
N LEU A 161 -27.08 -4.47 -19.45
CA LEU A 161 -25.97 -5.39 -19.66
C LEU A 161 -25.43 -5.81 -18.32
N SER A 162 -25.17 -7.11 -18.20
CA SER A 162 -24.22 -7.60 -17.21
C SER A 162 -22.84 -7.52 -17.84
N CYS A 163 -21.94 -6.79 -17.21
CA CYS A 163 -20.57 -6.64 -17.67
C CYS A 163 -19.57 -6.97 -16.56
N VAL A 164 -18.34 -7.26 -16.97
CA VAL A 164 -17.21 -7.45 -16.06
C VAL A 164 -16.11 -6.45 -16.42
N CYS A 165 -15.65 -5.72 -15.42
CA CYS A 165 -14.54 -4.78 -15.51
C CYS A 165 -13.27 -5.44 -14.97
N HIS A 166 -12.15 -5.28 -15.68
CA HIS A 166 -10.84 -5.89 -15.34
C HIS A 166 -10.90 -7.41 -15.07
N GLY A 167 -11.81 -8.13 -15.74
CA GLY A 167 -11.96 -9.58 -15.60
C GLY A 167 -12.55 -10.07 -14.28
N VAL A 168 -12.83 -9.19 -13.31
CA VAL A 168 -13.24 -9.61 -11.96
C VAL A 168 -14.45 -8.85 -11.41
N TYR A 169 -14.60 -7.56 -11.71
CA TYR A 169 -15.60 -6.71 -11.05
C TYR A 169 -16.90 -6.66 -11.84
N GLN A 170 -18.00 -7.15 -11.26
CA GLN A 170 -19.32 -7.08 -11.90
C GLN A 170 -19.83 -5.63 -11.95
N VAL A 171 -20.30 -5.24 -13.13
CA VAL A 171 -20.89 -3.92 -13.41
C VAL A 171 -22.19 -4.15 -14.17
N THR A 172 -23.27 -3.53 -13.70
CA THR A 172 -24.54 -3.49 -14.42
C THR A 172 -24.64 -2.18 -15.18
N VAL A 173 -24.83 -2.26 -16.50
CA VAL A 173 -24.86 -1.10 -17.39
C VAL A 173 -26.27 -0.92 -17.95
N ALA A 174 -26.88 0.24 -17.72
CA ALA A 174 -28.14 0.62 -18.35
C ALA A 174 -27.91 1.02 -19.81
N VAL A 175 -28.75 0.51 -20.70
CA VAL A 175 -28.60 0.68 -22.16
C VAL A 175 -29.78 1.47 -22.72
N PRO A 176 -29.54 2.58 -23.43
CA PRO A 176 -30.59 3.29 -24.16
C PRO A 176 -31.25 2.42 -25.24
N PRO A 177 -32.52 2.64 -25.60
CA PRO A 177 -33.21 1.85 -26.62
C PRO A 177 -32.62 2.01 -28.04
N ALA A 178 -31.85 3.07 -28.30
CA ALA A 178 -31.21 3.33 -29.58
C ALA A 178 -29.80 2.71 -29.71
N THR A 179 -29.38 1.90 -28.74
CA THR A 179 -28.02 1.35 -28.71
C THR A 179 -27.90 0.20 -29.71
N PRO A 180 -26.81 0.11 -30.49
CA PRO A 180 -26.56 -1.01 -31.38
C PRO A 180 -26.63 -2.36 -30.64
N THR A 181 -26.96 -3.42 -31.38
CA THR A 181 -27.03 -4.79 -30.85
C THR A 181 -25.66 -5.20 -30.31
N LEU A 182 -25.58 -5.39 -28.99
CA LEU A 182 -24.40 -5.90 -28.30
C LEU A 182 -24.52 -7.41 -28.09
N ALA A 183 -23.38 -8.09 -28.07
CA ALA A 183 -23.25 -9.51 -27.78
C ALA A 183 -22.32 -9.74 -26.58
N PRO A 184 -22.43 -10.90 -25.90
CA PRO A 184 -21.42 -11.33 -24.94
C PRO A 184 -20.04 -11.40 -25.59
N GLY A 185 -19.02 -10.81 -24.95
CA GLY A 185 -17.67 -10.66 -25.47
C GLY A 185 -17.34 -9.23 -25.91
N ASP A 186 -18.35 -8.44 -26.29
CA ASP A 186 -18.14 -7.05 -26.72
C ASP A 186 -17.56 -6.20 -25.60
N ARG A 187 -16.71 -5.25 -25.98
CA ARG A 187 -16.15 -4.27 -25.05
C ARG A 187 -16.92 -2.97 -25.13
N VAL A 188 -17.31 -2.46 -23.97
CA VAL A 188 -18.07 -1.21 -23.85
C VAL A 188 -17.39 -0.28 -22.85
N LEU A 189 -17.49 1.02 -23.13
CA LEU A 189 -17.20 2.06 -22.18
C LEU A 189 -18.49 2.41 -21.45
N ALA A 190 -18.47 2.31 -20.12
CA ALA A 190 -19.61 2.63 -19.28
C ALA A 190 -19.22 3.70 -18.26
N ARG A 191 -20.10 4.67 -18.02
CA ARG A 191 -19.89 5.72 -17.02
C ARG A 191 -20.58 5.34 -15.73
N VAL A 192 -19.83 5.27 -14.63
CA VAL A 192 -20.38 4.95 -13.32
C VAL A 192 -21.37 6.02 -12.90
N VAL A 193 -22.59 5.62 -12.59
CA VAL A 193 -23.64 6.52 -12.05
C VAL A 193 -23.70 6.37 -10.53
N ARG A 194 -23.64 5.13 -10.07
CA ARG A 194 -23.82 4.81 -8.66
C ARG A 194 -23.04 3.57 -8.26
N VAL A 195 -22.53 3.59 -7.02
CA VAL A 195 -21.88 2.45 -6.39
C VAL A 195 -22.62 2.13 -5.11
N ARG A 196 -23.04 0.88 -4.92
CA ARG A 196 -23.71 0.43 -3.69
C ARG A 196 -22.90 -0.68 -3.04
N THR A 197 -22.54 -0.46 -1.79
CA THR A 197 -21.92 -1.48 -0.94
C THR A 197 -23.02 -2.19 -0.16
N HIS A 198 -23.40 -3.39 -0.59
CA HIS A 198 -24.45 -4.18 0.06
C HIS A 198 -23.93 -4.90 1.30
N SER A 199 -22.69 -5.37 1.25
CA SER A 199 -22.02 -6.05 2.36
C SER A 199 -20.50 -5.95 2.22
N ARG A 200 -19.75 -6.55 3.16
CA ARG A 200 -18.29 -6.69 3.01
C ARG A 200 -17.88 -7.55 1.79
N LEU A 201 -18.82 -8.33 1.24
CA LEU A 201 -18.55 -9.27 0.16
C LEU A 201 -19.11 -8.81 -1.18
N GLN A 202 -20.00 -7.81 -1.20
CA GLN A 202 -20.73 -7.45 -2.40
C GLN A 202 -20.82 -5.94 -2.57
N VAL A 203 -20.26 -5.47 -3.67
CA VAL A 203 -20.38 -4.11 -4.18
C VAL A 203 -21.00 -4.23 -5.57
N SER A 204 -22.05 -3.47 -5.82
CA SER A 204 -22.65 -3.33 -7.14
C SER A 204 -22.29 -1.97 -7.71
N VAL A 205 -22.00 -1.95 -9.02
CA VAL A 205 -21.71 -0.73 -9.77
C VAL A 205 -22.80 -0.60 -10.83
N GLU A 206 -23.58 0.47 -10.73
CA GLU A 206 -24.56 0.88 -11.71
C GLU A 206 -23.90 1.92 -12.63
N ALA A 207 -23.91 1.66 -13.93
CA ALA A 207 -23.30 2.51 -14.93
C ALA A 207 -24.24 2.74 -16.11
N GLU A 208 -23.97 3.79 -16.88
CA GLU A 208 -24.66 4.10 -18.14
C GLU A 208 -23.74 3.78 -19.31
N PHE A 209 -24.33 3.26 -20.38
CA PHE A 209 -23.60 3.03 -21.62
C PHE A 209 -23.09 4.35 -22.22
N VAL A 210 -21.83 4.35 -22.67
CA VAL A 210 -21.21 5.50 -23.36
C VAL A 210 -20.91 5.17 -24.81
N ALA A 211 -20.12 4.12 -25.05
CA ALA A 211 -19.67 3.75 -26.39
C ALA A 211 -19.24 2.28 -26.46
N ILE A 212 -19.18 1.73 -27.67
CA ILE A 212 -18.49 0.46 -27.95
C ILE A 212 -16.99 0.76 -28.08
N LEU A 213 -16.16 -0.04 -27.42
CA LEU A 213 -14.71 0.02 -27.56
C LEU A 213 -14.27 -0.93 -28.68
N PRO A 214 -13.24 -0.57 -29.46
CA PRO A 214 -12.67 -1.48 -30.44
C PRO A 214 -12.07 -2.70 -29.73
N ASP A 215 -12.08 -3.84 -30.44
CA ASP A 215 -11.35 -5.02 -30.00
C ASP A 215 -9.86 -4.69 -29.87
N ARG A 216 -9.21 -5.25 -28.85
CA ARG A 216 -7.76 -5.14 -28.72
C ARG A 216 -7.15 -5.92 -29.89
N VAL A 217 -6.47 -5.19 -30.77
CA VAL A 217 -5.53 -5.78 -31.71
C VAL A 217 -4.29 -6.08 -30.87
N ASP A 218 -4.16 -7.33 -30.44
CA ASP A 218 -2.97 -7.83 -29.75
C ASP A 218 -1.73 -7.82 -30.67
#